data_AF-A0A934AIK9-F1
#
_entry.id   AF-A0A934AIK9-F1
#
_cell.length_a   1.000
_cell.length_b   1.000
_cell.length_c   1.000
_cell.angle_alpha   90.00
_cell.angle_beta   90.00
_cell.angle_gamma   90.00
#
_symmetry.space_group_name_H-M   'P 1'
#
loop_
_entity.id
_entity.type
_entity.pdbx_description
1 polymer ?
#
loop_
_entity_poly.entity_id
_entity_poly.type
_entity_poly.pdbx_seq_one_letter_code
_entity_poly.pdbx_strand_id
1 'polypeptide(L)'
;MPRPQPITQPHLIIRDRREPHRPSYDHRGRQITQRPVIGAPDHVTIVNNVTIINHISINIGLETRRDYHYWHAFDSVLYCHYYDLYGIHWYGFYVGPTYYWTRHHDGRFWWFDQRWGRWAYWHNSHWWYQDPVDITIVYVHIDGRYYRYSDVQNGIVLRPEPVTAPPQPETPAAPVDPQEKAFYSGDGTRLVQVYGERQEAFLYALDSAETAEAEPRFLAFLGQDVAEIRFSNVEDGAPLQILCLLKDGTFALFDADGAPVGQPAPADGTADQSEVGASLTSLKDKVTESIENANFD
;
A
#
# COMPACT_ATOMS: atom_id res chain seq x y z
N MET A 1 7.67 -16.37 -14.19
CA MET A 1 6.37 -16.03 -13.60
C MET A 1 5.33 -17.05 -14.07
N PRO A 2 4.64 -17.76 -13.17
CA PRO A 2 3.58 -18.67 -13.57
C PRO A 2 2.38 -17.89 -14.09
N ARG A 3 1.86 -18.27 -15.27
CA ARG A 3 0.65 -17.68 -15.84
C ARG A 3 -0.59 -18.07 -15.01
N PRO A 4 -1.53 -17.14 -14.79
CA PRO A 4 -2.85 -17.49 -14.27
C PRO A 4 -3.58 -18.38 -15.26
N GLN A 5 -4.33 -19.37 -14.74
CA GLN A 5 -5.35 -20.02 -15.55
C GLN A 5 -6.32 -18.97 -16.08
N PRO A 6 -6.58 -18.94 -17.41
CA PRO A 6 -7.54 -17.99 -17.97
C PRO A 6 -8.89 -18.12 -17.31
N ILE A 7 -9.52 -16.98 -17.07
CA ILE A 7 -10.87 -16.92 -16.53
C ILE A 7 -11.81 -17.33 -17.67
N THR A 8 -12.27 -18.58 -17.64
CA THR A 8 -13.10 -19.15 -18.72
C THR A 8 -14.58 -18.83 -18.57
N GLN A 9 -15.02 -18.51 -17.36
CA GLN A 9 -16.43 -18.21 -17.06
C GLN A 9 -16.70 -16.72 -17.31
N PRO A 10 -17.59 -16.35 -18.27
CA PRO A 10 -17.76 -14.95 -18.66
C PRO A 10 -18.20 -14.00 -17.55
N HIS A 11 -18.96 -14.50 -16.56
CA HIS A 11 -19.46 -13.69 -15.44
C HIS A 11 -18.40 -13.36 -14.38
N LEU A 12 -17.24 -14.02 -14.44
CA LEU A 12 -16.08 -13.72 -13.59
C LEU A 12 -15.22 -12.60 -14.14
N ILE A 13 -15.40 -12.23 -15.42
CA ILE A 13 -14.68 -11.14 -16.08
C ILE A 13 -15.43 -9.83 -15.88
N ILE A 14 -14.77 -8.82 -15.34
CA ILE A 14 -15.34 -7.48 -15.21
C ILE A 14 -15.26 -6.76 -16.56
N ARG A 15 -16.41 -6.30 -17.06
CA ARG A 15 -16.54 -5.61 -18.36
C ARG A 15 -17.08 -4.19 -18.27
N ASP A 16 -17.62 -3.82 -17.10
CA ASP A 16 -18.13 -2.48 -16.88
C ASP A 16 -16.98 -1.47 -16.64
N ARG A 17 -17.30 -0.18 -16.58
CA ARG A 17 -16.35 0.89 -16.25
C ARG A 17 -16.72 1.58 -14.94
N ARG A 18 -17.35 0.85 -14.02
CA ARG A 18 -17.75 1.44 -12.73
C ARG A 18 -16.49 1.79 -11.97
N GLU A 19 -16.52 2.96 -11.34
CA GLU A 19 -15.51 3.39 -10.38
C GLU A 19 -16.18 3.46 -9.00
N PRO A 20 -15.42 3.26 -7.90
CA PRO A 20 -15.97 3.45 -6.57
C PRO A 20 -16.31 4.92 -6.36
N HIS A 21 -17.29 5.18 -5.49
CA HIS A 21 -17.46 6.51 -4.94
C HIS A 21 -16.28 6.79 -4.01
N ARG A 22 -15.37 7.65 -4.46
CA ARG A 22 -14.19 8.03 -3.69
C ARG A 22 -14.65 8.89 -2.51
N PRO A 23 -14.25 8.56 -1.27
CA PRO A 23 -14.58 9.40 -0.14
C PRO A 23 -13.86 10.75 -0.30
N SER A 24 -14.54 11.84 0.05
CA SER A 24 -13.92 13.16 0.17
C SER A 24 -13.20 13.34 1.50
N TYR A 25 -13.55 12.52 2.50
CA TYR A 25 -13.06 12.61 3.86
C TYR A 25 -12.58 11.26 4.39
N ASP A 26 -11.53 11.26 5.20
CA ASP A 26 -11.00 10.07 5.87
C ASP A 26 -11.86 9.64 7.07
N HIS A 27 -11.42 8.60 7.78
CA HIS A 27 -12.08 8.07 8.98
C HIS A 27 -12.23 9.05 10.14
N ARG A 28 -11.52 10.19 10.09
CA ARG A 28 -11.56 11.25 11.10
C ARG A 28 -12.35 12.47 10.62
N GLY A 29 -12.98 12.39 9.44
CA GLY A 29 -13.73 13.48 8.84
C GLY A 29 -12.85 14.58 8.22
N ARG A 30 -11.57 14.30 7.91
CA ARG A 30 -10.65 15.26 7.30
C ARG A 30 -10.57 15.06 5.79
N GLN A 31 -10.35 16.14 5.04
CA GLN A 31 -10.31 16.06 3.58
C GLN A 31 -9.14 15.19 3.11
N ILE A 32 -9.39 14.31 2.14
CA ILE A 32 -8.37 13.46 1.51
C ILE A 32 -7.65 14.29 0.45
N THR A 33 -6.31 14.36 0.56
CA THR A 33 -5.44 15.12 -0.34
C THR A 33 -4.50 14.24 -1.16
N GLN A 34 -4.43 12.94 -0.86
CA GLN A 34 -3.58 11.99 -1.56
C GLN A 34 -3.93 11.93 -3.05
N ARG A 35 -2.92 11.60 -3.87
CA ARG A 35 -3.02 11.61 -5.33
C ARG A 35 -3.46 10.25 -5.87
N PRO A 36 -4.34 10.17 -6.88
CA PRO A 36 -4.62 8.89 -7.51
C PRO A 36 -3.36 8.34 -8.19
N VAL A 37 -3.10 7.04 -8.08
CA VAL A 37 -2.03 6.38 -8.85
C VAL A 37 -2.37 6.44 -10.34
N ILE A 38 -1.41 6.88 -11.16
CA ILE A 38 -1.56 7.03 -12.62
C ILE A 38 -1.11 5.76 -13.39
N GLY A 39 -0.23 4.95 -12.80
CA GLY A 39 0.27 3.69 -13.34
C GLY A 39 -0.26 2.46 -12.62
N ALA A 40 0.29 1.29 -12.95
CA ALA A 40 -0.01 0.08 -12.19
C ALA A 40 0.54 0.22 -10.77
N PRO A 41 -0.32 0.10 -9.74
CA PRO A 41 0.14 0.24 -8.36
C PRO A 41 1.00 -0.95 -7.95
N ASP A 42 1.98 -0.74 -7.07
CA ASP A 42 2.61 -1.84 -6.37
C ASP A 42 1.62 -2.43 -5.35
N HIS A 43 1.08 -3.59 -5.70
CA HIS A 43 0.13 -4.33 -4.87
C HIS A 43 0.79 -5.48 -4.11
N VAL A 44 2.06 -5.78 -4.37
CA VAL A 44 2.82 -6.86 -3.70
C VAL A 44 2.81 -6.64 -2.19
N THR A 45 3.06 -5.40 -1.76
CA THR A 45 3.12 -5.01 -0.34
C THR A 45 1.84 -5.33 0.42
N ILE A 46 0.69 -5.18 -0.25
CA ILE A 46 -0.62 -5.46 0.33
C ILE A 46 -0.91 -6.96 0.34
N VAL A 47 -0.74 -7.64 -0.79
CA VAL A 47 -1.17 -9.05 -0.93
C VAL A 47 -0.25 -10.08 -0.29
N ASN A 48 1.04 -9.75 -0.13
CA ASN A 48 1.98 -10.61 0.59
C ASN A 48 1.82 -10.48 2.10
N ASN A 49 1.12 -9.45 2.57
CA ASN A 49 0.73 -9.33 3.96
C ASN A 49 -0.48 -10.23 4.25
N VAL A 50 -0.21 -11.46 4.69
CA VAL A 50 -1.24 -12.48 5.00
C VAL A 50 -2.20 -11.99 6.09
N THR A 51 -1.70 -11.21 7.05
CA THR A 51 -2.50 -10.60 8.13
C THR A 51 -3.56 -9.65 7.56
N ILE A 52 -3.17 -8.81 6.60
CA ILE A 52 -4.09 -7.92 5.87
C ILE A 52 -5.10 -8.69 5.03
N ILE A 53 -4.65 -9.69 4.27
CA ILE A 53 -5.55 -10.49 3.43
C ILE A 53 -6.59 -11.25 4.27
N ASN A 54 -6.19 -11.79 5.43
CA ASN A 54 -7.12 -12.43 6.35
C ASN A 54 -8.11 -11.43 6.95
N HIS A 55 -7.64 -10.24 7.35
CA HIS A 55 -8.49 -9.18 7.88
C HIS A 55 -9.52 -8.71 6.83
N ILE A 56 -9.11 -8.52 5.57
CA ILE A 56 -10.00 -8.23 4.45
C ILE A 56 -11.04 -9.36 4.26
N SER A 57 -10.59 -10.61 4.30
CA SER A 57 -11.46 -11.79 4.11
C SER A 57 -12.50 -11.95 5.22
N ILE A 58 -12.20 -11.52 6.44
CA ILE A 58 -13.17 -11.47 7.54
C ILE A 58 -14.15 -10.31 7.32
N ASN A 59 -13.61 -9.11 7.06
CA ASN A 59 -14.42 -7.90 7.01
C ASN A 59 -15.39 -7.86 5.84
N ILE A 60 -15.09 -8.52 4.72
CA ILE A 60 -16.02 -8.60 3.57
C ILE A 60 -17.40 -9.16 3.97
N GLY A 61 -17.46 -10.05 4.97
CA GLY A 61 -18.70 -10.62 5.49
C GLY A 61 -19.34 -9.81 6.63
N LEU A 62 -18.57 -8.97 7.32
CA LEU A 62 -19.04 -8.16 8.45
C LEU A 62 -19.50 -6.76 8.03
N GLU A 63 -18.88 -6.21 6.98
CA GLU A 63 -19.05 -4.82 6.55
C GLU A 63 -20.12 -4.71 5.45
N THR A 64 -21.38 -4.92 5.85
CA THR A 64 -22.50 -5.10 4.91
C THR A 64 -23.36 -3.86 4.70
N ARG A 65 -23.03 -2.72 5.30
CA ARG A 65 -23.78 -1.47 5.08
C ARG A 65 -23.42 -0.92 3.70
N ARG A 66 -24.41 -0.89 2.80
CA ARG A 66 -24.24 -0.31 1.48
C ARG A 66 -24.06 1.20 1.54
N ASP A 67 -23.36 1.72 0.55
CA ASP A 67 -22.99 3.12 0.40
C ASP A 67 -22.28 3.68 1.64
N TYR A 68 -21.31 2.91 2.15
CA TYR A 68 -20.59 3.26 3.36
C TYR A 68 -19.09 2.94 3.23
N HIS A 69 -18.26 3.85 3.75
CA HIS A 69 -16.82 3.73 3.80
C HIS A 69 -16.39 3.24 5.19
N TYR A 70 -15.85 2.02 5.23
CA TYR A 70 -15.18 1.44 6.38
C TYR A 70 -13.69 1.73 6.25
N TRP A 71 -13.09 2.21 7.33
CA TRP A 71 -11.69 2.62 7.32
C TRP A 71 -10.88 1.80 8.30
N HIS A 72 -9.69 1.41 7.87
CA HIS A 72 -8.83 0.51 8.61
C HIS A 72 -7.40 1.04 8.58
N ALA A 73 -6.81 1.17 9.76
CA ALA A 73 -5.37 1.24 9.94
C ALA A 73 -4.97 -0.05 10.64
N PHE A 74 -4.42 -0.99 9.89
CA PHE A 74 -4.11 -2.33 10.39
C PHE A 74 -2.77 -2.75 9.79
N ASP A 75 -1.90 -3.35 10.62
CA ASP A 75 -0.59 -3.89 10.21
C ASP A 75 0.21 -2.99 9.24
N SER A 76 0.39 -1.72 9.64
CA SER A 76 1.09 -0.69 8.87
C SER A 76 0.51 -0.38 7.48
N VAL A 77 -0.74 -0.76 7.23
CA VAL A 77 -1.50 -0.43 6.02
C VAL A 77 -2.73 0.39 6.39
N LEU A 78 -2.88 1.54 5.73
CA LEU A 78 -4.11 2.33 5.74
C LEU A 78 -4.93 1.95 4.49
N TYR A 79 -6.15 1.47 4.70
CA TYR A 79 -7.06 1.16 3.60
C TYR A 79 -8.52 1.47 3.96
N CYS A 80 -9.34 1.59 2.92
CA CYS A 80 -10.77 1.83 3.02
C CYS A 80 -11.53 0.77 2.24
N HIS A 81 -12.52 0.13 2.88
CA HIS A 81 -13.50 -0.69 2.20
C HIS A 81 -14.77 0.12 1.92
N TYR A 82 -15.23 0.14 0.68
CA TYR A 82 -16.49 0.73 0.27
C TYR A 82 -17.38 -0.34 -0.33
N TYR A 83 -18.52 -0.59 0.31
CA TYR A 83 -19.53 -1.53 -0.19
C TYR A 83 -20.62 -0.73 -0.90
N ASP A 84 -20.68 -0.81 -2.22
CA ASP A 84 -21.55 0.07 -3.01
C ASP A 84 -23.01 -0.38 -3.06
N LEU A 85 -23.88 0.43 -3.68
CA LEU A 85 -25.31 0.14 -3.82
C LEU A 85 -25.61 -1.10 -4.69
N TYR A 86 -24.65 -1.51 -5.54
CA TYR A 86 -24.76 -2.66 -6.44
C TYR A 86 -24.23 -3.96 -5.83
N GLY A 87 -23.76 -3.92 -4.58
CA GLY A 87 -23.20 -5.09 -3.91
C GLY A 87 -21.75 -5.38 -4.32
N ILE A 88 -21.02 -4.37 -4.78
CA ILE A 88 -19.59 -4.50 -5.11
C ILE A 88 -18.75 -4.06 -3.93
N HIS A 89 -17.76 -4.88 -3.60
CA HIS A 89 -16.74 -4.59 -2.60
C HIS A 89 -15.56 -3.87 -3.27
N TRP A 90 -15.30 -2.65 -2.83
CA TRP A 90 -14.21 -1.81 -3.29
C TRP A 90 -13.19 -1.62 -2.17
N TYR A 91 -11.90 -1.75 -2.47
CA TYR A 91 -10.82 -1.52 -1.51
C TYR A 91 -9.88 -0.44 -2.02
N GLY A 92 -9.81 0.67 -1.31
CA GLY A 92 -8.90 1.77 -1.53
C GLY A 92 -7.67 1.63 -0.64
N PHE A 93 -6.48 1.55 -1.24
CA PHE A 93 -5.21 1.43 -0.50
C PHE A 93 -4.43 2.72 -0.58
N TYR A 94 -3.82 3.11 0.55
CA TYR A 94 -2.95 4.27 0.66
C TYR A 94 -1.50 3.78 0.67
N VAL A 95 -0.75 4.24 -0.32
CA VAL A 95 0.65 3.88 -0.54
C VAL A 95 1.41 5.18 -0.70
N GLY A 96 1.97 5.68 0.40
CA GLY A 96 2.63 6.97 0.37
C GLY A 96 1.66 8.14 0.20
N PRO A 97 2.04 9.17 -0.58
CA PRO A 97 1.16 10.27 -0.96
C PRO A 97 0.16 9.87 -2.05
N THR A 98 0.09 8.60 -2.42
CA THR A 98 -0.79 8.09 -3.46
C THR A 98 -1.84 7.14 -2.92
N TYR A 99 -2.96 7.05 -3.63
CA TYR A 99 -4.01 6.08 -3.36
C TYR A 99 -4.52 5.45 -4.65
N TYR A 100 -4.98 4.22 -4.57
CA TYR A 100 -5.64 3.53 -5.68
C TYR A 100 -6.78 2.66 -5.17
N TRP A 101 -7.72 2.37 -6.05
CA TRP A 101 -8.86 1.52 -5.75
C TRP A 101 -8.78 0.21 -6.52
N THR A 102 -9.20 -0.84 -5.86
CA THR A 102 -9.42 -2.16 -6.45
C THR A 102 -10.86 -2.59 -6.18
N ARG A 103 -11.40 -3.40 -7.07
CA ARG A 103 -12.63 -4.15 -6.86
C ARG A 103 -12.28 -5.57 -6.41
N HIS A 104 -12.85 -6.03 -5.32
CA HIS A 104 -12.76 -7.42 -4.92
C HIS A 104 -13.90 -8.21 -5.57
N HIS A 105 -13.56 -9.14 -6.46
CA HIS A 105 -14.52 -9.95 -7.21
C HIS A 105 -13.95 -11.35 -7.46
N ASP A 106 -14.70 -12.37 -7.07
CA ASP A 106 -14.33 -13.79 -7.22
C ASP A 106 -12.94 -14.11 -6.63
N GLY A 107 -12.69 -13.66 -5.40
CA GLY A 107 -11.43 -13.91 -4.70
C GLY A 107 -10.21 -13.23 -5.33
N ARG A 108 -10.40 -12.24 -6.21
CA ARG A 108 -9.33 -11.47 -6.85
C ARG A 108 -9.53 -9.99 -6.63
N PHE A 109 -8.42 -9.27 -6.52
CA PHE A 109 -8.40 -7.81 -6.63
C PHE A 109 -8.26 -7.41 -8.08
N TRP A 110 -9.13 -6.52 -8.51
CA TRP A 110 -9.17 -5.98 -9.85
C TRP A 110 -8.88 -4.48 -9.79
N TRP A 111 -7.86 -4.02 -10.49
CA TRP A 111 -7.53 -2.61 -10.64
C TRP A 111 -7.97 -2.13 -12.02
N PHE A 112 -8.60 -0.96 -12.09
CA PHE A 112 -8.95 -0.34 -13.36
C PHE A 112 -7.78 0.52 -13.84
N ASP A 113 -7.11 0.04 -14.87
CA ASP A 113 -6.03 0.76 -15.53
C ASP A 113 -6.64 1.92 -16.33
N GLN A 114 -6.65 3.11 -15.74
CA GLN A 114 -7.24 4.31 -16.34
C GLN A 114 -6.53 4.70 -17.64
N ARG A 115 -5.21 4.47 -17.72
CA ARG A 115 -4.43 4.78 -18.92
C ARG A 115 -4.91 3.95 -20.09
N TRP A 116 -5.14 2.66 -19.88
CA TRP A 116 -5.52 1.76 -20.97
C TRP A 116 -7.03 1.46 -21.05
N GLY A 117 -7.82 1.95 -20.09
CA GLY A 117 -9.27 1.79 -20.04
C GLY A 117 -9.73 0.34 -19.86
N ARG A 118 -8.99 -0.46 -19.06
CA ARG A 118 -9.23 -1.91 -18.89
C ARG A 118 -9.07 -2.36 -17.45
N TRP A 119 -9.71 -3.49 -17.12
CA TRP A 119 -9.55 -4.15 -15.83
C TRP A 119 -8.36 -5.11 -15.85
N ALA A 120 -7.44 -4.95 -14.91
CA ALA A 120 -6.40 -5.92 -14.63
C ALA A 120 -6.67 -6.58 -13.28
N TYR A 121 -6.44 -7.88 -13.15
CA TYR A 121 -6.51 -8.58 -11.88
C TYR A 121 -5.13 -8.94 -11.36
N TRP A 122 -4.99 -8.96 -10.04
CA TRP A 122 -3.73 -9.32 -9.41
C TRP A 122 -3.53 -10.83 -9.38
N HIS A 123 -2.35 -11.31 -9.78
CA HIS A 123 -1.96 -12.71 -9.67
C HIS A 123 -0.43 -12.88 -9.72
N ASN A 124 0.13 -13.71 -8.83
CA ASN A 124 1.56 -14.02 -8.77
C ASN A 124 2.46 -12.78 -8.90
N SER A 125 2.21 -11.79 -8.04
CA SER A 125 2.98 -10.54 -7.95
C SER A 125 2.90 -9.60 -9.16
N HIS A 126 1.94 -9.81 -10.06
CA HIS A 126 1.77 -8.97 -11.25
C HIS A 126 0.30 -8.65 -11.51
N TRP A 127 0.08 -7.54 -12.22
CA TRP A 127 -1.22 -7.21 -12.79
C TRP A 127 -1.39 -7.91 -14.13
N TRP A 128 -2.51 -8.62 -14.30
CA TRP A 128 -2.85 -9.36 -15.50
C TRP A 128 -4.11 -8.81 -16.13
N TYR A 129 -4.07 -8.56 -17.43
CA TYR A 129 -5.24 -8.23 -18.22
C TYR A 129 -5.61 -9.44 -19.07
N GLN A 130 -6.91 -9.74 -19.17
CA GLN A 130 -7.42 -10.77 -20.07
C GLN A 130 -8.27 -10.10 -21.14
N ASP A 131 -8.03 -10.46 -22.40
CA ASP A 131 -8.79 -9.91 -23.52
C ASP A 131 -10.28 -10.28 -23.37
N PRO A 132 -11.21 -9.30 -23.39
CA PRO A 132 -12.63 -9.57 -23.18
C PRO A 132 -13.30 -10.22 -24.40
N VAL A 133 -12.68 -10.14 -25.59
CA VAL A 133 -13.13 -10.73 -26.85
C VAL A 133 -12.57 -12.15 -27.00
N ASP A 134 -11.26 -12.31 -26.81
CA ASP A 134 -10.60 -13.62 -26.80
C ASP A 134 -10.06 -13.95 -25.41
N ILE A 135 -10.92 -14.56 -24.59
CA ILE A 135 -10.62 -14.90 -23.19
C ILE A 135 -9.43 -15.85 -23.01
N THR A 136 -8.93 -16.47 -24.09
CA THR A 136 -7.74 -17.32 -24.04
C THR A 136 -6.43 -16.50 -24.06
N ILE A 137 -6.51 -15.21 -24.38
CA ILE A 137 -5.37 -14.29 -24.44
C ILE A 137 -5.28 -13.53 -23.12
N VAL A 138 -4.13 -13.67 -22.45
CA VAL A 138 -3.78 -12.89 -21.25
C VAL A 138 -2.50 -12.10 -21.48
N TYR A 139 -2.41 -10.97 -20.81
CA TYR A 139 -1.31 -10.06 -20.82
C TYR A 139 -0.83 -9.81 -19.39
N VAL A 140 0.47 -9.64 -19.21
CA VAL A 140 1.07 -9.23 -17.94
C VAL A 140 1.56 -7.78 -18.05
N HIS A 141 1.30 -6.97 -17.03
CA HIS A 141 1.78 -5.60 -16.96
C HIS A 141 3.20 -5.55 -16.36
N ILE A 142 4.16 -5.02 -17.11
CA ILE A 142 5.58 -4.88 -16.73
C ILE A 142 6.07 -3.53 -17.27
N ASP A 143 6.73 -2.73 -16.44
CA ASP A 143 7.35 -1.44 -16.82
C ASP A 143 6.40 -0.52 -17.62
N GLY A 144 5.17 -0.37 -17.14
CA GLY A 144 4.15 0.48 -17.75
C GLY A 144 3.50 -0.06 -19.04
N ARG A 145 3.74 -1.32 -19.41
CA ARG A 145 3.29 -1.93 -20.67
C ARG A 145 2.69 -3.32 -20.44
N TYR A 146 1.78 -3.71 -21.34
CA TYR A 146 1.22 -5.06 -21.37
C TYR A 146 1.94 -5.93 -22.40
N TYR A 147 2.40 -7.10 -21.95
CA TYR A 147 3.02 -8.10 -22.79
C TYR A 147 2.15 -9.34 -22.85
N ARG A 148 1.88 -9.84 -24.06
CA ARG A 148 1.10 -11.07 -24.26
C ARG A 148 1.87 -12.25 -23.68
N TYR A 149 1.18 -13.10 -22.93
CA TYR A 149 1.71 -14.39 -22.52
C TYR A 149 1.46 -15.45 -23.60
N SER A 150 2.46 -16.29 -23.89
CA SER A 150 2.36 -17.39 -24.84
C SER A 150 2.55 -18.72 -24.15
N ASP A 151 1.56 -19.60 -24.27
CA ASP A 151 1.64 -20.98 -23.79
C ASP A 151 2.67 -21.80 -24.56
N VAL A 152 2.78 -21.54 -25.87
CA VAL A 152 3.71 -22.28 -26.76
C VAL A 152 5.16 -22.05 -26.35
N GLN A 153 5.47 -20.84 -25.87
CA GLN A 153 6.81 -20.47 -25.42
C GLN A 153 6.97 -20.56 -23.90
N ASN A 154 5.91 -20.95 -23.19
CA ASN A 154 5.83 -20.96 -21.72
C ASN A 154 6.39 -19.66 -21.09
N GLY A 155 6.03 -18.52 -21.67
CA GLY A 155 6.70 -17.27 -21.36
C GLY A 155 6.08 -16.03 -22.00
N ILE A 156 6.70 -14.90 -21.69
CA ILE A 156 6.28 -13.58 -22.16
C ILE A 156 6.75 -13.39 -23.59
N VAL A 157 5.83 -13.07 -24.49
CA VAL A 157 6.20 -12.64 -25.84
C VAL A 157 6.70 -11.21 -25.72
N LEU A 158 8.00 -10.98 -25.98
CA LEU A 158 8.65 -9.67 -25.94
C LEU A 158 8.24 -8.73 -27.09
N ARG A 159 7.00 -8.86 -27.57
CA ARG A 159 6.35 -7.89 -28.42
C ARG A 159 5.20 -7.31 -27.59
N PRO A 160 5.33 -6.08 -27.06
CA PRO A 160 4.22 -5.44 -26.37
C PRO A 160 3.03 -5.35 -27.34
N GLU A 161 1.82 -5.35 -26.79
CA GLU A 161 0.61 -5.11 -27.59
C GLU A 161 0.81 -3.84 -28.42
N PRO A 162 0.55 -3.86 -29.74
CA PRO A 162 0.69 -2.67 -30.57
C PRO A 162 -0.17 -1.57 -29.96
N VAL A 163 0.49 -0.51 -29.54
CA VAL A 163 -0.12 0.65 -28.90
C VAL A 163 -0.98 1.35 -29.95
N THR A 164 -2.26 1.01 -30.09
CA THR A 164 -3.23 2.06 -30.41
C THR A 164 -3.17 2.99 -29.23
N ALA A 165 -2.42 4.09 -29.38
CA ALA A 165 -2.06 4.98 -28.29
C ALA A 165 -3.29 5.19 -27.40
N PRO A 166 -3.23 4.79 -26.11
CA PRO A 166 -4.34 5.08 -25.22
C PRO A 166 -4.62 6.59 -25.28
N PRO A 167 -5.89 7.02 -25.28
CA PRO A 167 -6.18 8.44 -25.14
C PRO A 167 -5.48 8.89 -23.86
N GLN A 168 -4.46 9.75 -23.97
CA GLN A 168 -3.79 10.28 -22.79
C GLN A 168 -4.89 10.95 -21.95
N PRO A 169 -5.17 10.47 -20.73
CA PRO A 169 -5.73 11.38 -19.76
C PRO A 169 -4.62 12.41 -19.56
N GLU A 170 -4.80 13.62 -20.06
CA GLU A 170 -4.05 14.79 -19.58
C GLU A 170 -4.50 15.04 -18.15
N THR A 171 -4.21 14.13 -17.23
CA THR A 171 -4.30 14.41 -15.81
C THR A 171 -3.07 15.24 -15.50
N PRO A 172 -3.20 16.54 -15.19
CA PRO A 172 -2.06 17.35 -14.79
C PRO A 172 -1.37 16.65 -13.64
N ALA A 173 -0.03 16.63 -13.65
CA ALA A 173 0.72 16.17 -12.48
C ALA A 173 0.17 16.92 -11.27
N ALA A 174 -0.34 16.18 -10.29
CA ALA A 174 -0.95 16.79 -9.13
C ALA A 174 0.10 17.70 -8.44
N PRO A 175 -0.29 18.92 -8.03
CA PRO A 175 0.64 19.89 -7.48
C PRO A 175 1.42 19.27 -6.32
N VAL A 176 2.73 19.55 -6.28
CA VAL A 176 3.61 19.13 -5.18
C VAL A 176 3.11 19.83 -3.91
N ASP A 177 2.88 19.06 -2.85
CA ASP A 177 2.45 19.62 -1.57
C ASP A 177 3.63 20.40 -0.95
N PRO A 178 3.49 21.70 -0.66
CA PRO A 178 4.56 22.51 -0.08
C PRO A 178 4.99 22.03 1.32
N GLN A 179 4.22 21.15 1.98
CA GLN A 179 4.52 20.59 3.29
C GLN A 179 5.23 19.22 3.22
N GLU A 180 5.48 18.69 2.02
CA GLU A 180 6.17 17.42 1.83
C GLU A 180 7.63 17.52 2.30
N LYS A 181 8.03 16.62 3.20
CA LYS A 181 9.42 16.48 3.69
C LYS A 181 9.92 15.07 3.41
N ALA A 182 11.21 14.95 3.12
CA ALA A 182 11.87 13.68 2.88
C ALA A 182 13.08 13.52 3.81
N PHE A 183 13.20 12.35 4.43
CA PHE A 183 14.30 11.98 5.32
C PHE A 183 14.95 10.70 4.80
N TYR A 184 16.27 10.69 4.66
CA TYR A 184 17.03 9.56 4.13
C TYR A 184 17.85 8.92 5.24
N SER A 185 17.97 7.59 5.22
CA SER A 185 18.90 6.88 6.10
C SER A 185 20.35 7.17 5.70
N GLY A 186 21.28 7.08 6.66
CA GLY A 186 22.70 7.35 6.40
C GLY A 186 23.34 6.41 5.37
N ASP A 187 22.83 5.18 5.27
CA ASP A 187 23.24 4.19 4.26
C ASP A 187 22.55 4.38 2.89
N GLY A 188 21.61 5.32 2.77
CA GLY A 188 20.84 5.58 1.56
C GLY A 188 19.85 4.49 1.15
N THR A 189 19.60 3.48 2.00
CA THR A 189 18.71 2.34 1.67
C THR A 189 17.24 2.60 2.00
N ARG A 190 16.94 3.65 2.76
CA ARG A 190 15.57 4.01 3.18
C ARG A 190 15.27 5.48 2.97
N LEU A 191 14.00 5.74 2.70
CA LEU A 191 13.40 7.06 2.63
C LEU A 191 12.13 7.06 3.48
N VAL A 192 11.99 8.03 4.36
CA VAL A 192 10.69 8.38 4.95
C VAL A 192 10.20 9.68 4.34
N GLN A 193 9.04 9.64 3.70
CA GLN A 193 8.34 10.85 3.28
C GLN A 193 7.26 11.20 4.30
N VAL A 194 7.26 12.45 4.74
CA VAL A 194 6.23 13.04 5.58
C VAL A 194 5.38 13.96 4.71
N TYR A 195 4.09 13.67 4.59
CA TYR A 195 3.21 14.31 3.62
C TYR A 195 1.91 14.84 4.26
N GLY A 196 1.38 15.92 3.66
CA GLY A 196 0.09 16.49 4.00
C GLY A 196 0.04 17.23 5.33
N GLU A 197 -1.11 17.85 5.60
CA GLU A 197 -1.38 18.59 6.85
C GLU A 197 -1.27 17.70 8.10
N ARG A 198 -1.54 16.40 7.92
CA ARG A 198 -1.43 15.37 8.97
C ARG A 198 0.00 14.98 9.28
N GLN A 199 0.99 15.38 8.45
CA GLN A 199 2.36 14.90 8.55
C GLN A 199 2.39 13.37 8.65
N GLU A 200 1.73 12.71 7.71
CA GLU A 200 1.70 11.24 7.59
C GLU A 200 3.07 10.76 7.10
N ALA A 201 3.67 9.83 7.83
CA ALA A 201 4.98 9.27 7.51
C ALA A 201 4.85 7.92 6.80
N PHE A 202 5.47 7.83 5.64
CA PHE A 202 5.50 6.64 4.80
C PHE A 202 6.95 6.24 4.54
N LEU A 203 7.27 4.98 4.83
CA LEU A 203 8.58 4.38 4.62
C LEU A 203 8.68 3.75 3.25
N TYR A 204 9.83 3.91 2.61
CA TYR A 204 10.19 3.32 1.33
C TYR A 204 11.57 2.67 1.40
N ALA A 205 11.72 1.57 0.68
CA ALA A 205 13.00 1.03 0.27
C ALA A 205 13.53 1.83 -0.92
N LEU A 206 14.81 2.17 -0.85
CA LEU A 206 15.59 2.64 -1.97
C LEU A 206 16.55 1.53 -2.37
N ASP A 207 16.54 1.15 -3.65
CA ASP A 207 17.54 0.22 -4.15
C ASP A 207 18.87 0.96 -4.22
N SER A 208 19.79 0.65 -3.29
CA SER A 208 21.10 1.31 -3.13
C SER A 208 22.05 1.15 -4.33
N ALA A 209 21.62 0.50 -5.42
CA ALA A 209 22.43 0.22 -6.59
C ALA A 209 21.85 0.89 -7.86
N GLU A 210 22.57 1.93 -8.29
CA GLU A 210 22.89 2.24 -9.69
C GLU A 210 21.96 3.05 -10.60
N THR A 211 20.73 3.42 -10.26
CA THR A 211 20.02 4.41 -11.11
C THR A 211 19.21 5.40 -10.30
N ALA A 212 19.49 6.69 -10.46
CA ALA A 212 18.68 7.82 -10.00
C ALA A 212 17.23 7.83 -10.54
N GLU A 213 16.85 6.81 -11.31
CA GLU A 213 15.56 6.61 -11.94
C GLU A 213 14.73 5.49 -11.27
N ALA A 214 15.28 4.73 -10.32
CA ALA A 214 14.52 3.69 -9.63
C ALA A 214 13.46 4.33 -8.70
N GLU A 215 12.19 4.01 -8.93
CA GLU A 215 11.08 4.52 -8.11
C GLU A 215 11.15 3.94 -6.68
N PRO A 216 11.03 4.77 -5.62
CA PRO A 216 10.99 4.29 -4.25
C PRO A 216 9.88 3.26 -4.03
N ARG A 217 10.22 2.11 -3.45
CA ARG A 217 9.25 1.05 -3.18
C ARG A 217 8.66 1.22 -1.79
N PHE A 218 7.36 1.43 -1.68
CA PHE A 218 6.68 1.58 -0.40
C PHE A 218 6.88 0.34 0.48
N LEU A 219 7.12 0.55 1.76
CA LEU A 219 7.25 -0.52 2.76
C LEU A 219 6.13 -0.43 3.80
N ALA A 220 5.96 0.73 4.43
CA ALA A 220 5.09 0.83 5.60
C ALA A 220 4.53 2.24 5.81
N PHE A 221 3.31 2.32 6.35
CA PHE A 221 2.81 3.52 7.00
C PHE A 221 3.30 3.54 8.45
N LEU A 222 4.15 4.51 8.80
CA LEU A 222 4.76 4.60 10.12
C LEU A 222 3.86 5.33 11.13
N GLY A 223 2.96 6.18 10.64
CA GLY A 223 2.05 6.92 11.49
C GLY A 223 1.73 8.30 10.97
N GLN A 224 1.14 9.10 11.83
CA GLN A 224 0.65 10.45 11.54
C GLN A 224 1.02 11.39 12.66
N ASP A 225 0.77 12.68 12.46
CA ASP A 225 1.14 13.73 13.38
C ASP A 225 2.64 13.68 13.70
N VAL A 226 3.44 13.25 12.72
CA VAL A 226 4.89 13.17 12.85
C VAL A 226 5.47 14.58 12.84
N ALA A 227 6.26 14.88 13.86
CA ALA A 227 7.00 16.13 13.96
C ALA A 227 8.40 15.97 13.34
N GLU A 228 9.05 14.82 13.62
CA GLU A 228 10.44 14.57 13.24
C GLU A 228 10.68 13.08 12.97
N ILE A 229 11.59 12.80 12.04
CA ILE A 229 12.09 11.46 11.74
C ILE A 229 13.60 11.47 11.96
N ARG A 230 14.11 10.44 12.65
CA ARG A 230 15.54 10.16 12.76
C ARG A 230 15.82 8.71 12.40
N PHE A 231 16.96 8.48 11.78
CA PHE A 231 17.51 7.14 11.56
C PHE A 231 18.65 6.90 12.53
N SER A 232 18.79 5.67 13.03
CA SER A 232 19.96 5.30 13.81
C SER A 232 21.22 5.30 12.94
N ASN A 233 22.38 5.53 13.56
CA ASN A 233 23.64 5.27 12.90
C ASN A 233 23.83 3.75 12.73
N VAL A 234 24.11 3.32 11.50
CA VAL A 234 24.36 1.90 11.14
C VAL A 234 25.85 1.58 11.02
N GLU A 235 26.72 2.55 11.35
CA GLU A 235 28.13 2.30 11.57
C GLU A 235 28.32 1.19 12.60
N ASP A 236 29.39 0.40 12.44
CA ASP A 236 29.70 -0.80 13.24
C ASP A 236 28.74 -2.00 13.08
N GLY A 237 27.83 -1.96 12.10
CA GLY A 237 26.96 -3.10 11.76
C GLY A 237 25.71 -3.23 12.64
N ALA A 238 25.35 -2.17 13.38
CA ALA A 238 24.08 -2.09 14.08
C ALA A 238 22.90 -2.11 13.09
N PRO A 239 21.77 -2.76 13.43
CA PRO A 239 20.58 -2.74 12.57
C PRO A 239 19.99 -1.33 12.49
N LEU A 240 19.52 -0.93 11.31
CA LEU A 240 18.83 0.34 11.09
C LEU A 240 17.54 0.39 11.92
N GLN A 241 17.36 1.48 12.67
CA GLN A 241 16.14 1.82 13.38
C GLN A 241 15.64 3.20 12.93
N ILE A 242 14.33 3.40 13.02
CA ILE A 242 13.63 4.61 12.62
C ILE A 242 12.87 5.12 13.83
N LEU A 243 13.22 6.31 14.30
CA LEU A 243 12.52 7.03 15.35
C LEU A 243 11.53 8.01 14.73
N CYS A 244 10.25 7.84 15.03
CA CYS A 244 9.20 8.81 14.69
C CYS A 244 8.79 9.58 15.95
N LEU A 245 9.18 10.85 16.04
CA LEU A 245 8.72 11.74 17.10
C LEU A 245 7.38 12.39 16.68
N LEU A 246 6.37 12.28 17.52
CA LEU A 246 5.03 12.81 17.27
C LEU A 246 4.86 14.22 17.84
N LYS A 247 3.92 14.99 17.29
CA LYS A 247 3.62 16.38 17.71
C LYS A 247 3.20 16.50 19.17
N ASP A 248 2.72 15.42 19.79
CA ASP A 248 2.35 15.37 21.21
C ASP A 248 3.54 15.08 22.15
N GLY A 249 4.75 14.93 21.59
CA GLY A 249 5.98 14.63 22.32
C GLY A 249 6.19 13.14 22.61
N THR A 250 5.26 12.26 22.22
CA THR A 250 5.47 10.81 22.25
C THR A 250 6.26 10.36 21.03
N PHE A 251 6.70 9.10 21.01
CA PHE A 251 7.41 8.55 19.87
C PHE A 251 7.10 7.07 19.64
N ALA A 252 7.44 6.62 18.44
CA ALA A 252 7.46 5.20 18.06
C ALA A 252 8.81 4.86 17.43
N LEU A 253 9.28 3.63 17.68
CA LEU A 253 10.47 3.06 17.07
C LEU A 253 10.06 1.97 16.09
N PHE A 254 10.70 1.98 14.92
CA PHE A 254 10.51 0.98 13.88
C PHE A 254 11.85 0.42 13.43
N ASP A 255 11.85 -0.78 12.88
CA ASP A 255 13.01 -1.36 12.20
C ASP A 255 13.11 -0.86 10.75
N ALA A 256 14.08 -1.41 10.01
CA ALA A 256 14.30 -1.07 8.61
C ALA A 256 13.09 -1.36 7.70
N ASP A 257 12.18 -2.25 8.08
CA ASP A 257 11.03 -2.62 7.26
C ASP A 257 9.74 -1.96 7.74
N GLY A 258 9.83 -1.10 8.76
CA GLY A 258 8.71 -0.35 9.31
C GLY A 258 7.87 -1.14 10.31
N ALA A 259 8.39 -2.26 10.83
CA ALA A 259 7.75 -3.00 11.91
C ALA A 259 8.09 -2.35 13.27
N PRO A 260 7.13 -2.24 14.21
CA PRO A 260 7.38 -1.65 15.53
C PRO A 260 8.45 -2.41 16.32
N VAL A 261 9.42 -1.68 16.89
CA VAL A 261 10.47 -2.25 17.76
C VAL A 261 10.09 -2.07 19.23
N GLY A 262 10.22 -3.14 20.01
CA GLY A 262 10.02 -3.09 21.47
C GLY A 262 8.56 -3.15 21.94
N GLN A 263 7.59 -3.29 21.03
CA GLN A 263 6.25 -3.75 21.42
C GLN A 263 6.27 -5.28 21.53
N PRO A 264 5.77 -5.87 22.64
CA PRO A 264 5.58 -7.32 22.68
C PRO A 264 4.67 -7.71 21.52
N ALA A 265 5.04 -8.78 20.79
CA ALA A 265 4.20 -9.34 19.75
C ALA A 265 2.77 -9.48 20.29
N PRO A 266 1.73 -9.07 19.54
CA PRO A 266 0.36 -9.22 20.00
C PRO A 266 0.18 -10.68 20.41
N ALA A 267 -0.08 -10.91 21.70
CA ALA A 267 -0.29 -12.25 22.21
C ALA A 267 -1.39 -12.88 21.37
N ASP A 268 -1.10 -14.04 20.75
CA ASP A 268 -2.07 -14.79 19.95
C ASP A 268 -3.40 -14.85 20.71
N GLY A 269 -4.37 -14.09 20.21
CA GLY A 269 -5.59 -13.77 20.92
C GLY A 269 -6.49 -14.99 21.05
N THR A 270 -6.28 -15.78 22.09
CA THR A 270 -7.42 -16.38 22.81
C THR A 270 -7.91 -15.31 23.79
N ALA A 271 -8.99 -14.64 23.40
CA ALA A 271 -9.60 -13.58 24.17
C ALA A 271 -10.09 -14.12 25.53
N ASP A 272 -9.44 -13.70 26.61
CA ASP A 272 -10.11 -13.51 27.89
C ASP A 272 -9.93 -12.06 28.30
N GLN A 273 -10.98 -11.26 28.10
CA GLN A 273 -11.03 -9.88 28.56
C GLN A 273 -11.47 -9.86 30.02
N SER A 274 -10.52 -9.88 30.94
CA SER A 274 -10.75 -9.30 32.27
C SER A 274 -9.46 -8.73 32.84
N GLU A 275 -9.52 -7.41 33.08
CA GLU A 275 -8.58 -6.60 33.86
C GLU A 275 -7.18 -6.42 33.25
N VAL A 276 -6.73 -5.16 33.13
CA VAL A 276 -5.71 -4.58 34.01
C VAL A 276 -5.57 -3.08 33.65
N GLY A 277 -5.94 -2.22 34.60
CA GLY A 277 -5.36 -0.89 34.71
C GLY A 277 -3.95 -1.04 35.30
N ALA A 278 -2.93 -1.05 34.43
CA ALA A 278 -1.53 -0.99 34.83
C ALA A 278 -0.93 0.33 34.34
N SER A 279 -0.19 0.94 35.26
CA SER A 279 0.29 2.32 35.21
C SER A 279 1.28 2.58 34.07
N LEU A 280 0.90 3.48 33.15
CA LEU A 280 1.72 4.02 32.05
C LEU A 280 2.98 4.78 32.49
N THR A 281 3.17 5.00 33.79
CA THR A 281 4.30 5.78 34.33
C THR A 281 5.62 5.01 34.32
N SER A 282 5.61 3.68 34.42
CA SER A 282 6.86 2.88 34.49
C SER A 282 7.53 2.63 33.14
N LEU A 283 6.81 2.82 32.02
CA LEU A 283 7.38 2.64 30.67
C LEU A 283 8.14 3.88 30.20
N LYS A 284 7.78 5.08 30.66
CA LYS A 284 8.49 6.32 30.28
C LYS A 284 9.95 6.32 30.74
N ASP A 285 10.22 5.77 31.93
CA ASP A 285 11.59 5.80 32.49
C ASP A 285 12.54 4.82 31.80
N LYS A 286 12.09 3.61 31.45
CA LYS A 286 12.92 2.63 30.70
C LYS A 286 13.18 3.02 29.26
N VAL A 287 12.21 3.73 28.67
CA VAL A 287 12.27 4.16 27.28
C VAL A 287 13.22 5.36 27.12
N THR A 288 13.32 6.23 28.12
CA THR A 288 14.30 7.34 28.15
C THR A 288 15.74 6.82 28.21
N GLU A 289 16.00 5.75 28.95
CA GLU A 289 17.34 5.14 29.08
C GLU A 289 17.80 4.41 27.80
N SER A 290 16.87 3.96 26.95
CA SER A 290 17.20 3.38 25.62
C SER A 290 17.46 4.46 24.56
N ILE A 291 16.85 5.64 24.67
CA ILE A 291 17.13 6.77 23.77
C ILE A 291 18.54 7.32 24.02
N GLU A 292 19.01 7.36 25.28
CA GLU A 292 20.38 7.83 25.59
C GLU A 292 21.48 6.86 25.12
N ASN A 293 21.16 5.58 24.89
CA ASN A 293 22.12 4.57 24.43
C ASN A 293 22.07 4.32 22.92
N ALA A 294 21.05 4.80 22.23
CA ALA A 294 20.97 4.74 20.79
C ALA A 294 21.61 6.01 20.21
N ASN A 295 22.76 5.86 19.55
CA ASN A 295 23.47 6.94 18.87
C ASN A 295 22.62 7.45 17.68
N PHE A 296 21.70 8.37 17.97
CA PHE A 296 20.96 9.16 17.01
C PHE A 296 21.65 10.52 16.88
N ASP A 297 22.58 10.63 15.92
CA ASP A 297 23.21 11.90 15.53
C ASP A 297 22.32 12.73 14.59
#